data_AF-J2W1M2-F1
#
_entry.id   AF-J2W1M2-F1
#
_cell.length_a   1.000
_cell.length_b   1.000
_cell.length_c   1.000
_cell.angle_alpha   90.00
_cell.angle_beta   90.00
_cell.angle_gamma   90.00
#
_symmetry.space_group_name_H-M   'P 1'
#
loop_
_entity.id
_entity.type
_entity.pdbx_description
1 polymer ?
#
loop_
_entity_poly.entity_id
_entity_poly.type
_entity_poly.pdbx_seq_one_letter_code
_entity_poly.pdbx_strand_id
1 'polypeptide(L)'
;MKTNYSTIDHAICAAIYSGADNFTRLTTQRSVMDLADSIAGQENTQPRKGYAPVFGWRILDRRLQALRKAGRIIYKGGRWQITTTPSCDDVGGEKP
;
A
#
# COMPACT_ATOMS: atom_id res chain seq x y z
N MET A 1 -13.26 12.84 7.45
CA MET A 1 -13.30 11.35 7.46
C MET A 1 -11.93 10.87 6.99
N LYS A 2 -11.20 10.05 7.77
CA LYS A 2 -9.89 9.52 7.33
C LYS A 2 -10.14 8.39 6.32
N THR A 3 -9.54 8.47 5.13
CA THR A 3 -9.60 7.39 4.14
C THR A 3 -9.04 6.11 4.75
N ASN A 4 -9.84 5.05 4.78
CA ASN A 4 -9.38 3.76 5.27
C ASN A 4 -8.63 3.02 4.15
N TYR A 5 -7.35 2.72 4.40
CA TYR A 5 -6.49 2.03 3.45
C TYR A 5 -6.29 0.54 3.77
N SER A 6 -6.93 -0.02 4.81
CA SER A 6 -6.72 -1.40 5.24
C SER A 6 -7.03 -2.42 4.14
N THR A 7 -8.11 -2.20 3.38
CA THR A 7 -8.55 -3.11 2.32
C THR A 7 -7.58 -3.13 1.15
N ILE A 8 -7.13 -1.96 0.68
CA ILE A 8 -6.14 -1.87 -0.41
C ILE A 8 -4.77 -2.39 0.03
N ASP A 9 -4.35 -2.11 1.27
CA ASP A 9 -3.10 -2.63 1.81
C ASP A 9 -3.10 -4.17 1.84
N HIS A 10 -4.21 -4.77 2.26
CA HIS A 10 -4.36 -6.22 2.26
C HIS A 10 -4.32 -6.80 0.84
N ALA A 11 -5.00 -6.15 -0.12
CA ALA A 11 -4.98 -6.56 -1.52
C ALA A 11 -3.58 -6.45 -2.14
N ILE A 12 -2.83 -5.40 -1.83
CA ILE A 12 -1.44 -5.24 -2.28
C ILE A 12 -0.55 -6.35 -1.72
N CYS A 13 -0.65 -6.63 -0.41
CA CYS A 13 0.12 -7.70 0.21
C CYS A 13 -0.22 -9.07 -0.38
N ALA A 14 -1.52 -9.37 -0.56
CA ALA A 14 -1.97 -10.60 -1.20
C ALA A 14 -1.43 -10.73 -2.63
N ALA A 15 -1.47 -9.65 -3.42
CA ALA A 15 -0.93 -9.64 -4.78
C ALA A 15 0.59 -9.91 -4.81
N ILE A 16 1.36 -9.26 -3.93
CA ILE A 16 2.81 -9.50 -3.81
C ILE A 16 3.08 -10.95 -3.41
N TYR A 17 2.32 -11.47 -2.44
CA TYR A 17 2.42 -12.86 -2.00
C TYR A 17 2.14 -13.85 -3.14
N SER A 18 1.16 -13.54 -4.01
CA SER A 18 0.83 -14.33 -5.20
C SER A 18 1.79 -14.13 -6.40
N GLY A 19 2.83 -13.29 -6.27
CA GLY A 19 3.87 -13.12 -7.30
C GLY A 19 3.76 -11.85 -8.16
N ALA A 20 2.94 -10.87 -7.77
CA ALA A 20 2.98 -9.53 -8.35
C ALA A 20 4.19 -8.75 -7.78
N ASP A 21 5.36 -9.04 -8.34
CA ASP A 21 6.66 -8.64 -7.80
C ASP A 21 7.16 -7.26 -8.25
N ASN A 22 6.42 -6.53 -9.08
CA ASN A 22 6.80 -5.19 -9.53
C ASN A 22 5.58 -4.29 -9.70
N PHE A 23 5.83 -2.99 -9.82
CA PHE A 23 4.76 -1.99 -9.92
C PHE A 23 3.83 -2.26 -11.10
N THR A 24 4.38 -2.57 -12.28
CA THR A 24 3.58 -2.88 -13.47
C THR A 24 2.66 -4.08 -13.22
N ARG A 25 3.17 -5.17 -12.63
CA ARG A 25 2.34 -6.33 -12.28
C ARG A 25 1.25 -5.98 -11.28
N LEU A 26 1.53 -5.15 -10.29
CA LEU A 26 0.52 -4.68 -9.34
C LEU A 26 -0.56 -3.83 -10.03
N THR A 27 -0.19 -2.98 -11.00
CA THR A 27 -1.18 -2.22 -11.78
C THR A 27 -2.05 -3.08 -12.70
N THR A 28 -1.70 -4.34 -12.95
CA THR A 28 -2.56 -5.27 -13.70
C THR A 28 -3.54 -6.04 -12.81
N GLN A 29 -3.41 -5.95 -11.47
CA GLN A 29 -4.30 -6.63 -10.54
C GLN A 29 -5.59 -5.82 -10.34
N ARG A 30 -6.71 -6.31 -10.88
CA ARG A 30 -8.03 -5.64 -10.72
C ARG A 30 -8.39 -5.43 -9.24
N SER A 31 -8.16 -6.44 -8.40
CA SER A 31 -8.42 -6.35 -6.96
C SER A 31 -7.69 -5.20 -6.26
N VAL A 32 -6.54 -4.77 -6.80
CA VAL A 32 -5.77 -3.63 -6.28
C VAL A 32 -6.23 -2.34 -6.95
N MET A 33 -6.37 -2.33 -8.28
CA MET A 33 -6.66 -1.13 -9.04
C MET A 33 -8.10 -0.64 -8.86
N ASP A 34 -9.09 -1.52 -8.75
CA ASP A 34 -10.49 -1.13 -8.51
C ASP A 34 -10.62 -0.38 -7.16
N LEU A 35 -9.90 -0.86 -6.13
CA LEU A 35 -9.83 -0.18 -4.83
C LEU A 35 -9.06 1.15 -4.92
N ALA A 36 -7.95 1.17 -5.66
CA ALA A 36 -7.14 2.36 -5.85
C ALA A 36 -7.89 3.47 -6.60
N ASP A 37 -8.62 3.11 -7.66
CA ASP A 37 -9.44 4.02 -8.45
C ASP A 37 -10.67 4.49 -7.67
N SER A 38 -11.29 3.63 -6.86
CA SER A 38 -12.36 4.04 -5.95
C SER A 38 -11.87 5.10 -4.94
N ILE A 39 -10.68 4.91 -4.36
CA ILE A 39 -10.08 5.88 -3.44
C ILE A 39 -9.71 7.17 -4.18
N ALA A 40 -9.11 7.06 -5.37
CA ALA A 40 -8.76 8.22 -6.19
C ALA A 40 -10.00 9.03 -6.57
N GLY A 41 -11.11 8.36 -6.92
CA GLY A 41 -12.41 8.99 -7.16
C GLY A 41 -12.89 9.78 -5.94
N GLN A 42 -12.83 9.18 -4.75
CA GLN A 42 -13.17 9.87 -3.50
C GLN A 42 -12.26 11.10 -3.26
N GLU A 43 -10.95 10.98 -3.42
CA GLU A 43 -10.03 12.11 -3.27
C GLU A 43 -10.31 13.24 -4.28
N ASN A 44 -10.72 12.89 -5.50
CA ASN A 44 -11.05 13.84 -6.55
C ASN A 44 -12.43 14.51 -6.39
N THR A 45 -13.32 14.00 -5.54
CA THR A 45 -14.60 14.68 -5.23
C THR A 45 -14.42 15.93 -4.38
N GLN A 46 -13.30 16.04 -3.66
CA GLN A 46 -12.91 17.21 -2.88
C GLN A 46 -11.51 17.67 -3.29
N PRO A 47 -11.33 18.08 -4.56
CA PRO A 47 -10.01 18.42 -5.06
C PRO A 47 -9.50 19.64 -4.32
N ARG A 48 -8.27 19.56 -3.80
CA ARG A 48 -7.59 20.75 -3.28
C ARG A 48 -7.39 21.72 -4.46
N LYS A 49 -7.83 22.96 -4.29
CA LYS A 49 -7.74 23.99 -5.35
C LYS A 49 -6.30 24.08 -5.87
N GLY A 50 -6.12 23.88 -7.19
CA GLY A 50 -4.81 23.93 -7.85
C GLY A 50 -4.04 22.60 -7.92
N TYR A 51 -4.59 21.49 -7.42
CA TYR A 51 -3.97 20.17 -7.53
C TYR A 51 -4.52 19.39 -8.74
N ALA A 52 -3.63 18.67 -9.42
CA ALA A 52 -3.99 17.77 -10.50
C ALA A 52 -4.83 16.58 -9.98
N PRO A 53 -5.66 15.95 -10.83
CA PRO A 53 -6.42 14.77 -10.48
C PRO A 53 -5.51 13.66 -9.95
N VAL A 54 -5.95 12.99 -8.90
CA VAL A 54 -5.30 11.79 -8.36
C VAL A 54 -5.78 10.60 -9.19
N PHE A 55 -4.84 9.75 -9.61
CA PHE A 55 -5.12 8.51 -10.33
C PHE A 55 -4.91 7.31 -9.41
N GLY A 56 -5.57 6.17 -9.65
CA GLY A 56 -5.39 4.97 -8.81
C GLY A 56 -3.94 4.52 -8.69
N TRP A 57 -3.14 4.62 -9.76
CA TRP A 57 -1.71 4.28 -9.69
C TRP A 57 -0.92 5.16 -8.71
N ARG A 58 -1.34 6.42 -8.48
CA ARG A 58 -0.76 7.29 -7.44
C ARG A 58 -1.14 6.83 -6.04
N ILE A 59 -2.37 6.34 -5.85
CA ILE A 59 -2.79 5.73 -4.59
C ILE A 59 -1.95 4.47 -4.32
N LEU A 60 -1.82 3.58 -5.31
CA LEU A 60 -0.98 2.39 -5.22
C LEU A 60 0.47 2.74 -4.83
N ASP A 61 1.10 3.70 -5.49
CA ASP A 61 2.46 4.14 -5.18
C ASP A 61 2.60 4.66 -3.73
N ARG A 62 1.67 5.52 -3.29
CA ARG A 62 1.62 6.02 -1.89
C ARG A 62 1.49 4.87 -0.89
N ARG A 63 0.67 3.85 -1.20
CA ARG A 63 0.47 2.69 -0.32
C ARG A 63 1.68 1.78 -0.29
N LEU A 64 2.34 1.53 -1.41
CA LEU A 64 3.61 0.78 -1.44
C LEU A 64 4.68 1.46 -0.57
N GLN A 65 4.80 2.78 -0.65
CA GLN A 65 5.71 3.54 0.21
C GLN A 65 5.33 3.42 1.69
N ALA A 66 4.04 3.48 2.03
CA ALA A 66 3.56 3.33 3.40
C ALA A 66 3.83 1.92 3.96
N LEU A 67 3.52 0.87 3.19
CA LEU A 67 3.76 -0.53 3.56
C LEU A 67 5.25 -0.83 3.73
N ARG A 68 6.10 -0.25 2.89
CA ARG A 68 7.56 -0.35 3.01
C ARG A 68 8.06 0.33 4.28
N LYS A 69 7.58 1.55 4.58
CA LYS A 69 7.92 2.27 5.81
C LYS A 69 7.46 1.52 7.07
N ALA A 70 6.31 0.84 6.99
CA ALA A 70 5.79 -0.01 8.04
C ALA A 70 6.50 -1.38 8.14
N GLY A 71 7.50 -1.64 7.30
CA GLY A 71 8.25 -2.91 7.31
C GLY A 71 7.47 -4.13 6.80
N ARG A 72 6.25 -3.97 6.28
CA ARG A 72 5.41 -5.09 5.81
C ARG A 72 5.87 -5.67 4.48
N ILE A 73 6.49 -4.84 3.65
CA ILE A 73 7.07 -5.22 2.36
C ILE A 73 8.46 -4.63 2.23
N ILE A 74 9.30 -5.26 1.41
CA ILE A 74 10.59 -4.73 0.99
C ILE A 74 10.71 -4.74 -0.54
N TYR A 75 11.55 -3.86 -1.06
CA TYR A 75 11.98 -3.90 -2.46
C TYR A 75 13.43 -4.38 -2.50
N LYS A 76 13.66 -5.63 -2.92
CA LYS A 76 14.99 -6.27 -2.93
C LYS A 76 15.20 -6.98 -4.27
N GLY A 77 16.36 -6.78 -4.88
CA GLY A 77 16.69 -7.41 -6.18
C GLY A 77 15.75 -7.00 -7.31
N GLY A 78 15.20 -5.78 -7.27
CA GLY A 78 14.24 -5.29 -8.26
C GLY A 78 12.83 -5.88 -8.12
N ARG A 79 12.51 -6.49 -6.98
CA ARG A 79 11.22 -7.15 -6.73
C ARG A 79 10.64 -6.78 -5.37
N TRP A 80 9.32 -6.61 -5.32
CA TRP A 80 8.54 -6.53 -4.10
C TRP A 80 8.46 -7.89 -3.43
N GLN A 81 8.65 -7.93 -2.12
CA GLN A 81 8.58 -9.13 -1.30
C GLN A 81 7.86 -8.81 0.00
N ILE A 82 7.06 -9.76 0.51
CA ILE A 82 6.50 -9.67 1.86
C ILE A 82 7.64 -9.87 2.86
N THR A 83 7.71 -8.99 3.84
CA THR A 83 8.61 -9.18 4.97
C THR A 83 7.94 -10.18 5.92
N THR A 84 8.43 -11.42 5.97
CA THR A 84 7.95 -12.46 6.90
C THR A 84 8.41 -12.23 8.34
N THR A 85 8.68 -11.00 8.76
CA THR A 85 9.14 -10.71 10.12
C THR A 85 7.97 -10.24 10.97
N PRO A 86 7.31 -11.11 11.74
CA PRO A 86 6.74 -10.71 13.01
C PRO A 86 7.89 -10.74 14.04
N SER A 87 8.56 -9.61 14.27
CA SER A 87 9.37 -9.44 15.49
C SER A 87 9.78 -7.98 15.68
N CYS A 88 9.08 -7.32 16.59
CA CYS A 88 9.64 -6.87 17.86
C CYS A 88 8.60 -7.36 18.88
N ASP A 89 8.93 -8.18 19.88
CA ASP A 89 9.38 -7.65 21.16
C ASP A 89 8.83 -6.23 21.38
N ASP A 90 7.51 -6.12 21.55
CA ASP A 90 6.91 -4.95 22.15
C ASP A 90 7.33 -4.96 23.62
N VAL A 91 8.07 -3.92 23.97
CA VAL A 91 8.97 -3.81 25.10
C VAL A 91 8.15 -3.64 26.39
N GLY A 92 7.75 -4.75 26.99
CA GLY A 92 7.29 -4.83 28.38
C GLY A 92 8.46 -4.95 29.36
N GLY A 93 9.48 -4.11 29.20
CA GLY A 93 10.57 -4.00 30.17
C GLY A 93 10.14 -3.18 31.36
N GLU A 94 9.37 -3.78 32.27
CA GLU A 94 9.19 -3.25 33.63
C GLU A 94 10.56 -3.31 34.32
N LYS A 95 11.22 -2.15 34.45
CA LYS A 95 12.39 -2.00 35.32
C LYS A 95 11.89 -1.89 36.77
N PRO A 96 12.63 -2.47 37.73
CA PRO A 96 12.26 -2.54 39.14
C PRO A 96 12.26 -1.17 39.83
#